data_AF-A0A946CVP6-F1
#
_entry.id   AF-A0A946CVP6-F1
#
_cell.length_a   1.000
_cell.length_b   1.000
_cell.length_c   1.000
_cell.angle_alpha   90.00
_cell.angle_beta   90.00
_cell.angle_gamma   90.00
#
_symmetry.space_group_name_H-M   'P 1'
#
loop_
_entity.id
_entity.type
_entity.pdbx_description
1 polymer ?
#
loop_
_entity_poly.entity_id
_entity_poly.type
_entity_poly.pdbx_seq_one_letter_code
_entity_poly.pdbx_strand_id
1 'polypeptide(L)'
;MSNKSYWIYLSSAIVLLILPVSEIARWIRVSGSVKGGQTERVAAYMAPVPAAFQDPFAHTLGLLGLCVAAVFLSYLVRNSKGMTKAVSGIVFGIATLLSAWLVFSLM
;
A
#
# COMPACT_ATOMS: atom_id res chain seq x y z
N MET A 1 0.82 -16.90 -20.85
CA MET A 1 1.89 -16.53 -19.90
C MET A 1 2.46 -17.78 -19.25
N SER A 2 3.77 -17.84 -19.07
CA SER A 2 4.41 -18.96 -18.37
C SER A 2 4.20 -18.87 -16.86
N ASN A 3 4.34 -19.99 -16.15
CA ASN A 3 4.25 -20.01 -14.69
C ASN A 3 5.34 -19.14 -14.02
N LYS A 4 6.53 -19.07 -14.63
CA LYS A 4 7.62 -18.19 -14.19
C LYS A 4 7.23 -16.72 -14.25
N SER A 5 6.51 -16.30 -15.30
CA SER A 5 6.03 -14.92 -15.45
C SER A 5 5.00 -14.54 -14.39
N TYR A 6 4.12 -15.47 -13.99
CA TYR A 6 3.14 -15.21 -12.92
C TYR A 6 3.82 -14.95 -11.56
N TRP A 7 4.84 -15.74 -11.23
CA TRP A 7 5.58 -15.56 -9.98
C TRP A 7 6.34 -14.23 -9.93
N ILE A 8 6.87 -13.77 -11.06
CA ILE A 8 7.50 -12.44 -11.15
C ILE A 8 6.47 -11.36 -10.80
N TYR A 9 5.31 -11.32 -11.47
CA TYR A 9 4.30 -10.30 -11.17
C TYR A 9 3.75 -10.39 -9.75
N LEU A 10 3.55 -11.60 -9.23
CA LEU A 10 3.06 -11.79 -7.87
C LEU A 10 4.09 -11.33 -6.83
N SER A 11 5.37 -11.66 -7.02
CA SER A 11 6.45 -11.20 -6.13
C SER A 11 6.64 -9.68 -6.21
N SER A 12 6.59 -9.08 -7.40
CA SER A 12 6.61 -7.64 -7.58
C SER A 12 5.43 -6.96 -6.87
N ALA A 13 4.21 -7.51 -6.99
CA ALA A 13 3.04 -6.98 -6.29
C ALA A 13 3.22 -6.99 -4.77
N ILE A 14 3.75 -8.09 -4.22
CA ILE A 14 4.04 -8.20 -2.79
C ILE A 14 5.09 -7.16 -2.36
N VAL A 15 6.17 -7.01 -3.11
CA VAL A 15 7.23 -6.03 -2.81
C VAL A 15 6.67 -4.60 -2.81
N LEU A 16 5.81 -4.25 -3.76
CA LEU A 16 5.19 -2.92 -3.82
C LEU A 16 4.31 -2.62 -2.60
N LEU A 17 3.72 -3.65 -1.97
CA LEU A 17 2.86 -3.48 -0.79
C LEU A 17 3.64 -3.34 0.54
N ILE A 18 4.94 -3.66 0.57
CA ILE A 18 5.74 -3.58 1.80
C ILE A 18 5.72 -2.15 2.36
N LEU A 19 5.92 -1.15 1.50
CA LEU A 19 5.98 0.25 1.93
C LEU A 19 4.60 0.76 2.42
N PRO A 20 3.49 0.64 1.66
CA PRO A 20 2.16 1.02 2.14
C PRO A 20 1.73 0.35 3.45
N VAL A 21 2.00 -0.95 3.61
CA VAL A 21 1.67 -1.67 4.86
C VAL A 21 2.49 -1.15 6.03
N SER A 22 3.78 -0.89 5.82
CA SER A 22 4.67 -0.35 6.86
C SER A 22 4.23 1.05 7.30
N GLU A 23 3.83 1.88 6.35
CA GLU A 23 3.34 3.24 6.61
C GLU A 23 2.01 3.23 7.38
N ILE A 24 1.11 2.28 7.10
CA ILE A 24 -0.13 2.12 7.88
C ILE A 24 0.16 1.68 9.31
N ALA A 25 1.08 0.70 9.51
CA ALA A 25 1.49 0.30 10.85
C ALA A 25 2.08 1.49 11.63
N ARG A 26 2.87 2.33 10.96
CA ARG A 26 3.43 3.56 11.52
C ARG A 26 2.33 4.58 11.86
N TRP A 27 1.34 4.77 10.99
CA TRP A 27 0.20 5.64 11.25
C TRP A 27 -0.63 5.18 12.45
N ILE A 28 -0.89 3.87 12.59
CA ILE A 28 -1.59 3.29 13.74
C ILE A 28 -0.83 3.61 15.04
N ARG A 29 0.50 3.48 15.02
CA ARG A 29 1.34 3.81 16.19
C ARG A 29 1.30 5.30 16.54
N VAL A 30 1.40 6.19 15.55
CA VAL A 30 1.38 7.65 15.78
C VAL A 30 0.00 8.09 16.28
N SER A 31 -1.07 7.63 15.61
CA SER A 31 -2.45 7.98 15.99
C SER A 31 -2.84 7.50 17.39
N GLY A 32 -2.31 6.35 17.84
CA GLY A 32 -2.51 5.84 19.20
C GLY A 32 -1.66 6.53 20.28
N SER A 33 -0.52 7.15 19.92
CA SER A 33 0.42 7.74 20.90
C SER A 33 0.30 9.26 21.04
N VAL A 34 -0.16 9.96 20.00
CA VAL A 34 -0.29 11.42 20.00
C VAL A 34 -1.67 11.83 20.54
N LYS A 35 -1.66 12.48 21.71
CA LYS A 35 -2.82 13.14 22.34
C LYS A 35 -3.05 14.52 21.69
N GLY A 36 -3.48 14.52 20.44
CA GLY A 36 -3.78 15.71 19.66
C GLY A 36 -4.86 15.43 18.63
N GLY A 37 -5.28 16.46 17.90
CA GLY A 37 -6.18 16.33 16.76
C GLY A 37 -5.52 15.66 15.56
N GLN A 38 -6.25 15.63 14.45
CA GLN A 38 -5.78 15.00 13.21
C GLN A 38 -4.52 15.71 12.66
N THR A 39 -4.47 17.04 12.75
CA THR A 39 -3.33 17.84 12.28
C THR A 39 -2.05 17.53 13.03
N GLU A 40 -2.10 17.42 14.37
CA GLU A 40 -0.94 17.09 15.19
C GLU A 40 -0.45 15.67 14.91
N ARG A 41 -1.37 14.73 14.67
CA ARG A 41 -1.03 13.35 14.29
C ARG A 41 -0.37 13.28 12.92
N VAL A 42 -0.88 14.03 11.93
CA VAL A 42 -0.26 14.12 10.60
C VAL A 42 1.11 14.77 10.69
N ALA A 43 1.27 15.85 11.45
CA ALA A 43 2.56 16.50 11.65
C ALA A 43 3.58 15.55 12.30
N ALA A 44 3.19 14.84 13.37
CA ALA A 44 4.03 13.84 14.02
C ALA A 44 4.38 12.66 13.09
N TYR A 45 3.44 12.28 12.22
CA TYR A 45 3.65 11.26 11.20
C TYR A 45 4.63 11.72 10.11
N MET A 46 4.59 12.98 9.68
CA MET A 46 5.50 13.47 8.64
C MET A 46 6.86 13.94 9.18
N ALA A 47 7.00 14.17 10.48
CA ALA A 47 8.25 14.65 11.09
C ALA A 47 9.51 13.84 10.75
N PRO A 48 9.48 12.49 10.64
CA PRO A 48 10.65 11.69 10.26
C PRO A 48 10.94 11.69 8.75
N VAL A 49 10.00 12.18 7.94
CA VAL A 49 10.11 12.19 6.48
C VAL A 49 11.02 13.36 6.06
N PRO A 50 11.97 13.17 5.12
CA PRO A 50 12.82 14.26 4.64
C PRO A 50 11.98 15.43 4.09
N ALA A 51 12.42 16.67 4.30
CA ALA A 51 11.66 17.88 3.95
C ALA A 51 11.15 17.90 2.50
N ALA A 52 11.91 17.34 1.55
CA ALA A 52 11.50 17.23 0.15
C ALA A 52 10.24 16.37 -0.09
N PHE A 53 9.86 15.54 0.87
CA PHE A 53 8.72 14.62 0.82
C PHE A 53 7.73 14.85 1.98
N GLN A 54 7.83 15.98 2.68
CA GLN A 54 6.99 16.26 3.85
C GLN A 54 5.54 16.64 3.53
N ASP A 55 5.18 16.79 2.25
CA ASP A 55 3.79 16.98 1.86
C ASP A 55 2.97 15.70 2.12
N PRO A 56 2.02 15.72 3.09
CA PRO A 56 1.21 14.54 3.40
C PRO A 56 0.37 14.07 2.22
N PHE A 57 -0.07 15.00 1.35
CA PHE A 57 -0.89 14.69 0.20
C PHE A 57 -0.08 13.93 -0.86
N ALA A 58 1.08 14.47 -1.27
CA ALA A 58 1.98 13.77 -2.20
C ALA A 58 2.46 12.42 -1.65
N HIS A 59 2.74 12.32 -0.34
CA HIS A 59 3.13 11.05 0.29
C HIS A 59 2.03 10.00 0.15
N THR A 60 0.79 10.39 0.46
CA THR A 60 -0.39 9.50 0.37
C THR A 60 -0.66 9.08 -1.09
N LEU A 61 -0.52 10.00 -2.06
CA LEU A 61 -0.62 9.68 -3.48
C LEU A 61 0.46 8.70 -3.94
N GLY A 62 1.70 8.85 -3.45
CA GLY A 62 2.78 7.90 -3.72
C GLY A 62 2.44 6.49 -3.25
N LEU A 63 1.95 6.35 -2.02
CA LEU A 63 1.50 5.07 -1.48
C LEU A 63 0.32 4.49 -2.27
N LEU A 64 -0.63 5.33 -2.67
CA LEU A 64 -1.77 4.91 -3.48
C LEU A 64 -1.31 4.37 -4.85
N GLY A 65 -0.36 5.04 -5.50
CA GLY A 65 0.23 4.58 -6.76
C GLY A 65 0.85 3.19 -6.64
N LEU A 66 1.56 2.90 -5.54
CA LEU A 66 2.11 1.57 -5.27
C LEU A 66 1.01 0.51 -5.07
N CYS A 67 -0.04 0.83 -4.31
CA CYS A 67 -1.16 -0.07 -4.11
C CYS A 67 -1.91 -0.36 -5.43
N VAL A 68 -2.17 0.66 -6.24
CA VAL A 68 -2.82 0.50 -7.56
C VAL A 68 -1.96 -0.34 -8.50
N ALA A 69 -0.64 -0.13 -8.52
CA ALA A 69 0.28 -0.97 -9.28
C ALA A 69 0.25 -2.43 -8.81
N ALA A 70 0.18 -2.68 -7.49
CA ALA A 70 0.04 -4.01 -6.93
C ALA A 70 -1.31 -4.67 -7.28
N VAL A 71 -2.42 -3.91 -7.31
CA VAL A 71 -3.73 -4.37 -7.82
C VAL A 71 -3.59 -4.83 -9.27
N PHE A 72 -2.99 -3.99 -10.12
CA PHE A 72 -2.81 -4.31 -11.54
C PHE A 72 -1.96 -5.56 -11.76
N LEU A 73 -0.80 -5.65 -11.10
CA LEU A 73 0.08 -6.82 -11.19
C LEU A 73 -0.60 -8.10 -10.70
N SER A 74 -1.38 -8.03 -9.61
CA SER A 74 -2.15 -9.16 -9.11
C SER A 74 -3.25 -9.57 -10.09
N TYR A 75 -3.90 -8.61 -10.73
CA TYR A 75 -4.93 -8.86 -11.75
C TYR A 75 -4.39 -9.56 -13.01
N LEU A 76 -3.14 -9.32 -13.40
CA LEU A 76 -2.46 -10.03 -14.49
C LEU A 76 -2.26 -11.53 -14.21
N VAL A 77 -2.30 -11.93 -12.94
CA VAL A 77 -2.10 -13.31 -12.49
C VAL A 77 -3.43 -14.07 -12.30
N ARG A 78 -4.59 -13.43 -12.51
CA ARG A 78 -5.93 -14.01 -12.25
C ARG A 78 -6.25 -15.32 -12.98
N ASN A 79 -5.63 -15.52 -14.15
CA ASN A 79 -5.82 -16.71 -14.99
C ASN A 79 -4.84 -17.85 -14.65
N SER A 80 -4.01 -17.68 -13.62
CA SER A 80 -3.17 -18.75 -13.09
C SER A 80 -4.01 -19.86 -12.44
N LYS A 81 -3.39 -21.00 -12.14
CA LYS A 81 -4.04 -22.18 -11.54
C LYS A 81 -3.40 -22.51 -10.19
N GLY A 82 -4.15 -23.23 -9.36
CA GLY A 82 -3.68 -23.72 -8.06
C GLY A 82 -3.30 -22.58 -7.10
N MET A 83 -2.21 -22.78 -6.37
CA MET A 83 -1.75 -21.87 -5.32
C MET A 83 -1.50 -20.44 -5.81
N THR A 84 -0.96 -20.26 -7.01
CA THR A 84 -0.67 -18.93 -7.57
C THR A 84 -1.95 -18.09 -7.71
N LYS A 85 -3.08 -18.70 -8.05
CA LYS A 85 -4.38 -18.01 -8.15
C LYS A 85 -4.88 -17.59 -6.76
N ALA A 86 -4.76 -18.49 -5.78
CA ALA A 86 -5.18 -18.21 -4.41
C ALA A 86 -4.38 -17.05 -3.81
N VAL A 87 -3.05 -17.09 -3.91
CA VAL A 87 -2.16 -16.03 -3.39
C VAL A 87 -2.41 -14.72 -4.13
N SER A 88 -2.55 -14.74 -5.46
CA SER A 88 -2.91 -13.56 -6.25
C SER A 88 -4.22 -12.93 -5.82
N GLY A 89 -5.24 -13.74 -5.49
CA GLY A 89 -6.52 -13.24 -4.96
C GLY A 89 -6.37 -12.54 -3.61
N ILE A 90 -5.55 -13.07 -2.70
CA ILE A 90 -5.25 -12.45 -1.41
C ILE A 90 -4.53 -11.11 -1.61
N VAL A 91 -3.47 -11.09 -2.41
CA VAL A 91 -2.69 -9.88 -2.68
C VAL A 91 -3.57 -8.82 -3.34
N PHE A 92 -4.42 -9.21 -4.29
CA PHE A 92 -5.41 -8.32 -4.92
C PHE A 92 -6.37 -7.71 -3.89
N GLY A 93 -6.91 -8.53 -2.97
CA GLY A 93 -7.80 -8.08 -1.91
C GLY A 93 -7.13 -7.07 -0.97
N ILE A 94 -5.92 -7.38 -0.50
CA ILE A 94 -5.12 -6.47 0.35
C ILE A 94 -4.85 -5.16 -0.39
N ALA A 95 -4.31 -5.21 -1.61
CA ALA A 95 -3.97 -4.03 -2.39
C ALA A 95 -5.20 -3.13 -2.64
N THR A 96 -6.37 -3.73 -2.90
CA THR A 96 -7.63 -3.01 -3.12
C THR A 96 -8.11 -2.32 -1.84
N LEU A 97 -8.11 -3.03 -0.71
CA LEU A 97 -8.49 -2.47 0.58
C LEU A 97 -7.57 -1.31 0.99
N LEU A 98 -6.26 -1.48 0.80
CA LEU A 98 -5.28 -0.42 1.07
C LEU A 98 -5.48 0.79 0.15
N SER A 99 -5.77 0.57 -1.13
CA SER A 99 -6.08 1.65 -2.07
C SER A 99 -7.32 2.43 -1.62
N ALA A 100 -8.39 1.73 -1.24
CA ALA A 100 -9.61 2.38 -0.75
C ALA A 100 -9.37 3.19 0.54
N TRP A 101 -8.58 2.65 1.48
CA TRP A 101 -8.19 3.36 2.69
C TRP A 101 -7.41 4.64 2.40
N LEU A 102 -6.45 4.58 1.46
CA LEU A 102 -5.65 5.74 1.08
C LEU A 102 -6.49 6.80 0.35
N VAL A 103 -7.44 6.40 -0.50
CA VAL A 103 -8.40 7.34 -1.11
C VAL A 103 -9.24 8.02 -0.04
N PHE A 104 -9.74 7.28 0.95
CA PHE A 104 -10.48 7.87 2.08
C PHE A 104 -9.60 8.85 2.87
N SER A 105 -8.31 8.56 3.03
CA SER A 105 -7.37 9.43 3.75
C SER A 105 -7.06 10.74 3.02
N LEU A 106 -7.40 10.86 1.74
CA LEU A 106 -7.24 12.08 0.93
C LEU A 106 -8.46 13.00 0.98
N MET A 107 -9.59 12.55 1.52
CA MET A 107 -10.84 13.30 1.68
C MET A 107 -10.87 14.03 3.01
#